data_AF-X2LCH9-F1
#
_entry.id   AF-X2LCH9-F1
#
_cell.length_a   1.000
_cell.length_b   1.000
_cell.length_c   1.000
_cell.angle_alpha   90.00
_cell.angle_beta   90.00
_cell.angle_gamma   90.00
#
_symmetry.space_group_name_H-M   'P 1'
#
loop_
_entity.id
_entity.type
_entity.pdbx_description
1 polymer ?
#
loop_
_entity_poly.entity_id
_entity_poly.type
_entity_poly.pdbx_seq_one_letter_code
_entity_poly.pdbx_strand_id
1 'polypeptide(L)'
;MGESEPLLDIEQAARFLNVSETSLRRWTNDGRLACLRIGRRRERRFRMADLLAFVEGEPAGSSRAGGAMPHGTHLCGLYSSEEGQVQQAVTFFAGGFPPRSASFLVGTPEIRERILAGLEREHTELAVAVAEGRLVISDYAANASEQLDWWETRIGESVRRGVTLVRAIGDAGAFVQAASREELARYEAEFDQRIAGRFPVITMCQYDVRLFSGLVVLDALRSHPHSFGQSAERILA
;
A
#
# COMPACT_ATOMS: atom_id res chain seq x y z
N MET A 1 25.11 -23.24 -5.28
CA MET A 1 24.78 -23.07 -6.72
C MET A 1 23.53 -22.22 -6.76
N GLY A 2 23.66 -20.93 -7.09
CA GLY A 2 22.49 -20.05 -7.20
C GLY A 2 21.70 -20.44 -8.44
N GLU A 3 20.48 -20.92 -8.27
CA GLU A 3 19.54 -21.11 -9.37
C GLU A 3 19.31 -19.75 -10.02
N SER A 4 19.74 -19.59 -11.27
CA SER A 4 19.39 -18.40 -12.04
C SER A 4 17.89 -18.43 -12.27
N GLU A 5 17.19 -17.45 -11.72
CA GLU A 5 15.75 -17.30 -11.84
C GLU A 5 15.34 -17.37 -13.33
N PRO A 6 14.40 -18.25 -13.71
CA PRO A 6 14.06 -18.46 -15.10
C PRO A 6 13.47 -17.19 -15.72
N LEU A 7 14.06 -16.74 -16.82
CA LEU A 7 13.59 -15.57 -17.56
C LEU A 7 12.42 -15.95 -18.47
N LEU A 8 11.32 -15.19 -18.35
CA LEU A 8 10.11 -15.38 -19.15
C LEU A 8 10.28 -14.76 -20.53
N ASP A 9 9.73 -15.41 -21.56
CA ASP A 9 9.55 -14.79 -22.87
C ASP A 9 8.36 -13.82 -22.88
N ILE A 10 8.11 -13.20 -24.04
CA ILE A 10 7.07 -12.19 -24.17
C ILE A 10 5.65 -12.76 -24.11
N GLU A 11 5.45 -14.00 -24.55
CA GLU A 11 4.15 -14.67 -24.51
C GLU A 11 3.82 -15.03 -23.06
N GLN A 12 4.79 -15.62 -22.35
CA GLN A 12 4.67 -15.96 -20.94
C GLN A 12 4.44 -14.74 -20.06
N ALA A 13 5.18 -13.65 -20.30
CA ALA A 13 5.01 -12.39 -19.58
C ALA A 13 3.65 -11.73 -19.89
N ALA A 14 3.20 -11.76 -21.14
CA ALA A 14 1.89 -11.20 -21.52
C ALA A 14 0.73 -11.99 -20.90
N ARG A 15 0.85 -13.33 -20.86
CA ARG A 15 -0.10 -14.21 -20.18
C ARG A 15 -0.11 -13.95 -18.66
N PHE A 16 1.07 -13.79 -18.06
CA PHE A 16 1.21 -13.49 -16.63
C PHE A 16 0.51 -12.18 -16.24
N LEU A 17 0.72 -11.12 -17.03
CA LEU A 17 0.11 -9.81 -16.80
C LEU A 17 -1.35 -9.70 -17.31
N ASN A 18 -1.88 -10.76 -17.92
CA ASN A 18 -3.20 -10.78 -18.56
C ASN A 18 -3.41 -9.65 -19.59
N VAL A 19 -2.42 -9.39 -20.44
CA VAL A 19 -2.47 -8.38 -21.51
C VAL A 19 -2.03 -8.95 -22.86
N SER A 20 -2.28 -8.20 -23.94
CA SER A 20 -1.74 -8.58 -25.25
C SER A 20 -0.22 -8.39 -25.32
N GLU A 21 0.46 -9.22 -26.12
CA GLU A 21 1.88 -9.01 -26.44
C GLU A 21 2.13 -7.61 -27.02
N THR A 22 1.17 -7.05 -27.77
CA THR A 22 1.26 -5.70 -28.33
C THR A 22 1.37 -4.64 -27.24
N SER A 23 0.54 -4.74 -26.19
CA SER A 23 0.60 -3.87 -25.02
C SER A 23 1.96 -3.98 -24.32
N LEU A 24 2.45 -5.21 -24.14
CA LEU A 24 3.73 -5.47 -23.49
C LEU A 24 4.93 -4.95 -24.30
N ARG A 25 4.87 -5.07 -25.64
CA ARG A 25 5.88 -4.47 -26.55
C ARG A 25 5.90 -2.96 -26.45
N ARG A 26 4.73 -2.33 -26.35
CA ARG A 26 4.62 -0.88 -26.17
C ARG A 26 5.24 -0.45 -24.84
N TRP A 27 4.86 -1.05 -23.72
CA TRP A 27 5.39 -0.68 -22.41
C TRP A 27 6.91 -0.84 -22.30
N THR A 28 7.47 -1.90 -22.91
CA THR A 28 8.93 -2.08 -22.95
C THR A 28 9.65 -1.13 -23.90
N ASN A 29 9.00 -0.66 -24.97
CA ASN A 29 9.56 0.36 -25.85
C ASN A 29 9.54 1.75 -25.19
N ASP A 30 8.48 2.03 -24.45
CA ASP A 30 8.27 3.29 -23.73
C ASP A 30 9.09 3.36 -22.42
N GLY A 31 9.83 2.30 -22.09
CA GLY A 31 10.66 2.22 -20.87
C GLY A 31 9.87 2.00 -19.57
N ARG A 32 8.55 1.79 -19.66
CA ARG A 32 7.66 1.58 -18.50
C ARG A 32 7.85 0.23 -17.80
N LEU A 33 8.26 -0.78 -18.55
CA LEU A 33 8.56 -2.12 -18.01
C LEU A 33 9.96 -2.55 -18.45
N ALA A 34 10.79 -2.94 -17.49
CA ALA A 34 12.14 -3.45 -17.75
C ALA A 34 12.10 -4.74 -18.57
N CYS A 35 12.99 -4.87 -19.56
CA CYS A 35 13.21 -6.12 -20.26
C CYS A 35 14.68 -6.29 -20.64
N LEU A 36 15.16 -7.53 -20.56
CA LEU A 36 16.47 -7.92 -21.08
C LEU A 36 16.35 -8.22 -22.58
N ARG A 37 17.40 -7.90 -23.33
CA ARG A 37 17.51 -8.21 -24.75
C ARG A 37 18.59 -9.27 -24.95
N ILE A 38 18.19 -10.51 -25.18
CA ILE A 38 19.09 -11.66 -25.19
C ILE A 38 19.22 -12.24 -26.60
N GLY A 39 20.44 -12.69 -26.93
CA GLY A 39 20.76 -13.36 -28.19
C GLY A 39 20.87 -12.43 -29.41
N ARG A 40 21.26 -13.00 -30.56
CA ARG A 40 21.49 -12.27 -31.81
C ARG A 40 20.24 -11.55 -32.33
N ARG A 41 19.06 -12.11 -32.06
CA ARG A 41 17.75 -11.55 -32.47
C ARG A 41 17.21 -10.50 -31.48
N ARG A 42 17.94 -10.22 -30.38
CA ARG A 42 17.55 -9.27 -29.32
C ARG A 42 16.13 -9.54 -28.80
N GLU A 43 15.86 -10.79 -28.50
CA GLU A 43 14.57 -11.21 -27.97
C GLU A 43 14.35 -10.63 -26.58
N ARG A 44 13.10 -10.25 -26.29
CA ARG A 44 12.73 -9.75 -24.96
C ARG A 44 12.67 -10.92 -23.98
N ARG A 45 13.27 -10.72 -22.82
CA ARG A 45 13.24 -11.62 -21.68
C ARG A 45 12.95 -10.83 -20.41
N PHE A 46 12.10 -11.36 -19.55
CA PHE A 46 11.57 -10.67 -18.38
C PHE A 46 11.92 -11.44 -17.12
N ARG A 47 12.35 -10.74 -16.07
CA ARG A 47 12.45 -11.32 -14.74
C ARG A 47 11.07 -11.33 -14.11
N MET A 48 10.75 -12.38 -13.36
CA MET A 48 9.48 -12.45 -12.65
C MET A 48 9.33 -11.27 -11.66
N ALA A 49 10.40 -10.94 -10.93
CA ALA A 49 10.43 -9.79 -10.02
C ALA A 49 10.06 -8.47 -10.72
N ASP A 50 10.58 -8.22 -11.93
CA ASP A 50 10.28 -7.00 -12.69
C ASP A 50 8.80 -6.94 -13.12
N LEU A 51 8.20 -8.09 -13.47
CA LEU A 51 6.77 -8.16 -13.83
C LEU A 51 5.87 -7.94 -12.61
N LEU A 52 6.22 -8.53 -11.46
CA LEU A 52 5.51 -8.34 -10.21
C LEU A 52 5.56 -6.88 -9.75
N ALA A 53 6.74 -6.28 -9.74
CA ALA A 53 6.91 -4.86 -9.42
C ALA A 53 6.10 -3.95 -10.35
N PHE A 54 6.00 -4.30 -11.64
CA PHE A 54 5.19 -3.54 -12.59
C PHE A 54 3.68 -3.63 -12.30
N VAL A 55 3.17 -4.80 -11.90
CA VAL A 55 1.76 -4.93 -11.46
C VAL A 55 1.50 -4.10 -10.20
N GLU A 56 2.46 -4.08 -9.27
CA GLU A 56 2.37 -3.32 -8.03
C GLU A 56 2.46 -1.79 -8.24
N GLY A 57 3.24 -1.37 -9.24
CA GLY A 57 3.46 0.03 -9.58
C GLY A 57 2.42 0.64 -10.52
N GLU A 58 1.66 -0.16 -11.27
CA GLU A 58 0.54 0.33 -12.05
C GLU A 58 -0.63 0.68 -11.09
N PRO A 59 -1.07 1.95 -11.02
CA PRO A 59 -2.34 2.25 -10.37
C PRO A 59 -3.41 1.48 -11.14
N ALA A 60 -4.05 0.52 -10.48
CA ALA A 60 -4.96 -0.37 -11.15
C ALA A 60 -6.14 0.43 -11.75
N GLY A 61 -6.14 0.50 -13.08
CA GLY A 61 -7.05 1.34 -13.84
C GLY A 61 -6.86 2.84 -13.59
N SER A 62 -7.36 3.63 -14.51
CA SER A 62 -7.47 5.09 -14.40
C SER A 62 -8.39 5.59 -13.27
N SER A 63 -8.61 4.79 -12.22
CA SER A 63 -9.05 5.32 -10.94
C SER A 63 -7.85 6.05 -10.36
N ARG A 64 -7.89 7.38 -10.38
CA ARG A 64 -7.06 8.20 -9.51
C ARG A 64 -7.27 7.63 -8.10
N ALA A 65 -6.33 6.84 -7.58
CA ALA A 65 -6.32 6.42 -6.18
C ALA A 65 -6.12 7.63 -5.23
N GLY A 66 -5.83 8.81 -5.80
CA GLY A 66 -5.95 10.14 -5.18
C GLY A 66 -7.22 10.93 -5.56
N GLY A 67 -8.24 10.29 -6.15
CA GLY A 67 -9.58 10.83 -6.24
C GLY A 67 -10.19 10.97 -4.84
N ALA A 68 -11.18 11.85 -4.67
CA ALA A 68 -11.83 12.07 -3.37
C ALA A 68 -12.49 10.77 -2.89
N MET A 69 -11.74 9.96 -2.12
CA MET A 69 -12.29 8.79 -1.47
C MET A 69 -13.17 9.25 -0.30
N PRO A 70 -14.31 8.57 -0.05
CA PRO A 70 -15.16 8.90 1.07
C PRO A 70 -14.40 8.76 2.39
N HIS A 71 -14.78 9.57 3.37
CA HIS A 71 -14.38 9.30 4.75
C HIS A 71 -14.89 7.93 5.18
N GLY A 72 -14.14 7.28 6.07
CA GLY A 72 -14.38 5.91 6.50
C GLY A 72 -13.96 4.84 5.51
N THR A 73 -13.22 5.21 4.46
CA THR A 73 -12.62 4.23 3.56
C THR A 73 -11.47 3.50 4.26
N HIS A 74 -11.53 2.18 4.27
CA HIS A 74 -10.49 1.29 4.80
C HIS A 74 -9.99 0.37 3.68
N LEU A 75 -8.75 0.57 3.26
CA LEU A 75 -8.15 -0.05 2.07
C LEU A 75 -7.20 -1.17 2.45
N CYS A 76 -7.31 -2.30 1.75
CA CYS A 76 -6.30 -3.34 1.76
C CYS A 76 -5.22 -3.07 0.70
N GLY A 77 -3.99 -2.80 1.12
CA GLY A 77 -2.82 -2.61 0.26
C GLY A 77 -1.93 -3.85 0.25
N LEU A 78 -2.03 -4.68 -0.78
CA LEU A 78 -1.20 -5.89 -0.90
C LEU A 78 0.11 -5.58 -1.62
N TYR A 79 1.25 -5.97 -1.06
CA TYR A 79 2.56 -5.79 -1.70
C TYR A 79 3.41 -7.07 -1.58
N SER A 80 4.27 -7.33 -2.55
CA SER A 80 5.26 -8.44 -2.54
C SER A 80 6.70 -7.95 -2.59
N SER A 81 6.91 -6.63 -2.65
CA SER A 81 8.23 -6.01 -2.65
C SER A 81 8.27 -4.76 -1.76
N GLU A 82 9.47 -4.43 -1.27
CA GLU A 82 9.67 -3.20 -0.49
C GLU A 82 9.44 -1.94 -1.34
N GLU A 83 9.79 -1.99 -2.62
CA GLU A 83 9.52 -0.93 -3.59
C GLU A 83 8.02 -0.75 -3.81
N GLY A 84 7.28 -1.85 -3.97
CA GLY A 84 5.82 -1.84 -4.07
C GLY A 84 5.14 -1.26 -2.83
N GLN A 85 5.62 -1.60 -1.62
CA GLN A 85 5.13 -1.01 -0.37
C GLN A 85 5.29 0.52 -0.36
N VAL A 86 6.46 1.02 -0.76
CA VAL A 86 6.74 2.45 -0.82
C VAL A 86 5.88 3.13 -1.89
N GLN A 87 5.77 2.53 -3.06
CA GLN A 87 5.00 3.08 -4.17
C GLN A 87 3.49 3.18 -3.83
N GLN A 88 2.95 2.20 -3.11
CA GLN A 88 1.59 2.29 -2.58
C GLN A 88 1.42 3.47 -1.63
N ALA A 89 2.34 3.65 -0.69
CA ALA A 89 2.30 4.77 0.25
C ALA A 89 2.39 6.13 -0.45
N VAL A 90 3.33 6.30 -1.38
CA VAL A 90 3.47 7.50 -2.22
C VAL A 90 2.18 7.77 -2.99
N THR A 91 1.62 6.75 -3.62
CA THR A 91 0.39 6.89 -4.42
C THR A 91 -0.81 7.26 -3.55
N PHE A 92 -0.93 6.68 -2.35
CA PHE A 92 -1.95 7.01 -1.36
C PHE A 92 -1.84 8.48 -0.90
N PHE A 93 -0.62 9.00 -0.83
CA PHE A 93 -0.34 10.39 -0.51
C PHE A 93 -0.25 11.32 -1.73
N ALA A 94 -0.57 10.87 -2.96
CA ALA A 94 -0.39 11.64 -4.21
C ALA A 94 -1.05 13.03 -4.23
N GLY A 95 -2.09 13.26 -3.42
CA GLY A 95 -2.68 14.59 -3.19
C GLY A 95 -1.86 15.55 -2.31
N GLY A 96 -0.63 15.17 -1.95
CA GLY A 96 0.25 15.91 -1.06
C GLY A 96 -0.26 15.94 0.37
N PHE A 97 0.21 16.89 1.18
CA PHE A 97 -0.21 17.10 2.58
C PHE A 97 -0.98 18.41 2.76
N PRO A 98 -2.27 18.48 2.36
CA PRO A 98 -3.01 19.73 2.30
C PRO A 98 -3.19 20.38 3.68
N PRO A 99 -3.42 21.71 3.74
CA PRO A 99 -3.79 22.39 4.97
C PRO A 99 -4.99 21.73 5.64
N ARG A 100 -5.04 21.75 6.98
CA ARG A 100 -6.11 21.12 7.78
C ARG A 100 -6.27 19.62 7.55
N SER A 101 -5.23 18.94 7.06
CA SER A 101 -5.13 17.49 7.10
C SER A 101 -4.17 17.02 8.19
N ALA A 102 -4.39 15.80 8.67
CA ALA A 102 -3.40 15.05 9.42
C ALA A 102 -3.07 13.76 8.69
N SER A 103 -1.85 13.28 8.84
CA SER A 103 -1.36 12.05 8.24
C SER A 103 -0.71 11.19 9.32
N PHE A 104 -0.89 9.88 9.22
CA PHE A 104 -0.40 8.91 10.18
C PHE A 104 0.38 7.83 9.45
N LEU A 105 1.53 7.47 10.01
CA LEU A 105 2.37 6.38 9.53
C LEU A 105 2.75 5.49 10.72
N VAL A 106 2.21 4.28 10.74
CA VAL A 106 2.41 3.31 11.82
C VAL A 106 3.11 2.06 11.29
N GLY A 107 4.22 1.68 11.91
CA GLY A 107 5.05 0.56 11.49
C GLY A 107 6.35 0.49 12.29
N THR A 108 7.24 -0.45 11.95
CA THR A 108 8.57 -0.53 12.57
C THR A 108 9.45 0.66 12.15
N PRO A 109 10.53 0.99 12.88
CA PRO A 109 11.49 2.01 12.46
C PRO A 109 11.92 1.87 10.98
N GLU A 110 12.26 0.66 10.55
CA GLU A 110 12.78 0.38 9.22
C GLU A 110 11.74 0.65 8.12
N ILE A 111 10.49 0.26 8.35
CA ILE A 111 9.38 0.49 7.41
C ILE A 111 9.09 1.99 7.30
N ARG A 112 9.06 2.69 8.44
CA ARG A 112 8.76 4.13 8.48
C ARG A 112 9.85 4.93 7.77
N GLU A 113 11.11 4.65 8.03
CA GLU A 113 12.25 5.29 7.36
C GLU A 113 12.18 5.10 5.84
N ARG A 114 11.90 3.88 5.38
CA ARG A 114 11.79 3.56 3.96
C ARG A 114 10.64 4.31 3.28
N ILE A 115 9.46 4.33 3.89
CA ILE A 115 8.28 5.04 3.35
C ILE A 115 8.51 6.55 3.36
N LEU A 116 9.06 7.10 4.44
CA LEU A 116 9.39 8.53 4.53
C LEU A 116 10.39 8.93 3.44
N ALA A 117 11.45 8.16 3.22
CA ALA A 117 12.40 8.41 2.15
C ALA A 117 11.74 8.37 0.76
N GLY A 118 10.71 7.54 0.57
CA GLY A 118 9.86 7.56 -0.63
C GLY A 118 9.07 8.84 -0.78
N LEU A 119 8.37 9.23 0.28
CA LEU A 119 7.53 10.44 0.31
C LEU A 119 8.35 11.72 0.13
N GLU A 120 9.55 11.80 0.71
CA GLU A 120 10.44 12.97 0.59
C GLU A 120 10.83 13.27 -0.86
N ARG A 121 10.97 12.25 -1.71
CA ARG A 121 11.34 12.43 -3.12
C ARG A 121 10.21 13.03 -3.96
N GLU A 122 8.97 12.75 -3.58
CA GLU A 122 7.77 13.09 -4.36
C GLU A 122 6.97 14.27 -3.77
N HIS A 123 7.12 14.54 -2.47
CA HIS A 123 6.33 15.53 -1.72
C HIS A 123 7.23 16.52 -0.98
N THR A 124 7.55 17.64 -1.65
CA THR A 124 8.40 18.71 -1.09
C THR A 124 7.85 19.34 0.20
N GLU A 125 6.54 19.26 0.42
CA GLU A 125 5.85 19.82 1.59
C GLU A 125 5.86 18.89 2.82
N LEU A 126 6.36 17.65 2.69
CA LEU A 126 6.41 16.69 3.78
C LEU A 126 7.14 17.25 5.00
N ALA A 127 8.28 17.93 4.79
CA ALA A 127 9.08 18.51 5.87
C ALA A 127 8.28 19.56 6.68
N VAL A 128 7.44 20.35 5.99
CA VAL A 128 6.54 21.32 6.65
C VAL A 128 5.44 20.60 7.42
N ALA A 129 4.85 19.54 6.84
CA ALA A 129 3.84 18.74 7.54
C ALA A 129 4.40 18.08 8.81
N VAL A 130 5.66 17.63 8.78
CA VAL A 130 6.36 17.10 9.96
C VAL A 130 6.58 18.21 11.00
N ALA A 131 7.13 19.36 10.60
CA ALA A 131 7.43 20.47 11.51
C ALA A 131 6.17 21.03 12.19
N GLU A 132 5.03 21.02 11.49
CA GLU A 132 3.73 21.46 12.01
C GLU A 132 2.99 20.37 12.81
N GLY A 133 3.58 19.18 12.98
CA GLY A 133 2.96 18.06 13.68
C GLY A 133 1.73 17.50 12.98
N ARG A 134 1.62 17.70 11.65
CA ARG A 134 0.55 17.15 10.80
C ARG A 134 0.87 15.74 10.31
N LEU A 135 2.12 15.28 10.44
CA LEU A 135 2.48 13.87 10.27
C LEU A 135 2.79 13.25 11.63
N VAL A 136 1.99 12.26 12.03
CA VAL A 136 2.20 11.47 13.24
C VAL A 136 2.83 10.14 12.87
N ILE A 137 3.98 9.87 13.49
CA ILE A 137 4.75 8.64 13.27
C ILE A 137 4.69 7.86 14.58
N SER A 138 4.34 6.57 14.53
CA SER A 138 4.18 5.74 15.73
C SER A 138 4.59 4.29 15.50
N ASP A 139 4.95 3.61 16.58
CA ASP A 139 4.99 2.15 16.63
C ASP A 139 3.57 1.62 16.90
N TYR A 140 3.40 0.30 16.78
CA TYR A 140 2.18 -0.38 17.19
C TYR A 140 2.18 -0.69 18.70
N ALA A 141 0.98 -0.65 19.29
CA ALA A 141 0.74 -1.16 20.64
C ALA A 141 0.83 -2.70 20.71
N ALA A 142 0.84 -3.24 21.92
CA ALA A 142 1.02 -4.67 22.16
C ALA A 142 -0.25 -5.52 21.92
N ASN A 143 -1.41 -4.88 21.69
CA ASN A 143 -2.68 -5.55 21.40
C ASN A 143 -3.66 -4.65 20.64
N ALA A 144 -4.73 -5.24 20.13
CA ALA A 144 -5.74 -4.57 19.32
C ALA A 144 -6.46 -3.44 20.07
N SER A 145 -6.86 -3.69 21.32
CA SER A 145 -7.63 -2.75 22.12
C SER A 145 -6.84 -1.46 22.37
N GLU A 146 -5.59 -1.59 22.80
CA GLU A 146 -4.68 -0.45 23.02
C GLU A 146 -4.41 0.32 21.72
N GLN A 147 -4.23 -0.39 20.60
CA GLN A 147 -4.01 0.27 19.30
C GLN A 147 -5.24 1.04 18.84
N LEU A 148 -6.45 0.50 19.04
CA LEU A 148 -7.70 1.17 18.68
C LEU A 148 -7.98 2.37 19.58
N ASP A 149 -7.71 2.26 20.88
CA ASP A 149 -7.82 3.38 21.83
C ASP A 149 -6.84 4.51 21.48
N TRP A 150 -5.63 4.15 21.04
CA TRP A 150 -4.64 5.10 20.53
C TRP A 150 -5.15 5.81 19.27
N TRP A 151 -5.68 5.07 18.29
CA TRP A 151 -6.26 5.65 17.08
C TRP A 151 -7.40 6.63 17.40
N GLU A 152 -8.36 6.20 18.22
CA GLU A 152 -9.50 7.01 18.63
C GLU A 152 -9.06 8.32 19.30
N THR A 153 -8.08 8.22 20.21
CA THR A 153 -7.51 9.38 20.91
C THR A 153 -6.82 10.33 19.96
N ARG A 154 -5.89 9.84 19.12
CA ARG A 154 -5.05 10.69 18.26
C ARG A 154 -5.81 11.31 17.10
N ILE A 155 -6.72 10.56 16.48
CA ILE A 155 -7.58 11.08 15.43
C ILE A 155 -8.55 12.10 16.04
N GLY A 156 -9.13 11.81 17.22
CA GLY A 156 -10.00 12.75 17.94
C GLY A 156 -9.29 14.05 18.34
N GLU A 157 -8.02 13.99 18.76
CA GLU A 157 -7.19 15.18 18.99
C GLU A 157 -7.02 16.02 17.71
N SER A 158 -6.74 15.36 16.58
CA SER A 158 -6.58 16.03 15.29
C SER A 158 -7.87 16.73 14.87
N VAL A 159 -9.01 16.04 14.96
CA VAL A 159 -10.33 16.61 14.62
C VAL A 159 -10.67 17.79 15.51
N ARG A 160 -10.40 17.73 16.83
CA ARG A 160 -10.62 18.86 17.75
C ARG A 160 -9.78 20.09 17.40
N ARG A 161 -8.63 19.91 16.73
CA ARG A 161 -7.78 21.01 16.21
C ARG A 161 -8.26 21.55 14.86
N GLY A 162 -9.40 21.07 14.34
CA GLY A 162 -10.01 21.56 13.10
C GLY A 162 -9.52 20.84 11.83
N VAL A 163 -8.86 19.69 11.98
CA VAL A 163 -8.52 18.79 10.86
C VAL A 163 -9.80 18.24 10.24
N THR A 164 -9.90 18.33 8.92
CA THR A 164 -11.08 17.89 8.16
C THR A 164 -10.88 16.58 7.41
N LEU A 165 -9.63 16.12 7.32
CA LEU A 165 -9.25 14.87 6.67
C LEU A 165 -8.05 14.25 7.39
N VAL A 166 -8.16 12.98 7.73
CA VAL A 166 -7.05 12.16 8.21
C VAL A 166 -6.74 11.08 7.17
N ARG A 167 -5.46 10.91 6.85
CA ARG A 167 -4.97 9.76 6.07
C ARG A 167 -4.03 8.93 6.91
N ALA A 168 -4.27 7.63 6.99
CA ALA A 168 -3.50 6.73 7.83
C ALA A 168 -2.94 5.57 6.99
N ILE A 169 -1.65 5.29 7.17
CA ILE A 169 -1.02 4.05 6.69
C ILE A 169 -0.57 3.24 7.89
N GLY A 170 -0.89 1.95 7.88
CA GLY A 170 -0.40 0.96 8.82
C GLY A 170 0.20 -0.25 8.13
N ASP A 171 1.25 -0.84 8.68
CA ASP A 171 1.80 -2.12 8.20
C ASP A 171 1.37 -3.30 9.10
N ALA A 172 0.65 -4.25 8.51
CA ALA A 172 0.11 -5.41 9.24
C ALA A 172 1.21 -6.35 9.75
N GLY A 173 2.35 -6.43 9.06
CA GLY A 173 3.50 -7.22 9.51
C GLY A 173 4.10 -6.66 10.81
N ALA A 174 4.27 -5.34 10.87
CA ALA A 174 4.71 -4.62 12.06
C ALA A 174 3.72 -4.77 13.23
N PHE A 175 2.41 -4.75 12.96
CA PHE A 175 1.41 -5.03 13.97
C PHE A 175 1.59 -6.44 14.55
N VAL A 176 1.72 -7.46 13.69
CA VAL A 176 1.91 -8.85 14.12
C VAL A 176 3.20 -9.04 14.90
N GLN A 177 4.26 -8.31 14.54
CA GLN A 177 5.52 -8.33 15.29
C GLN A 177 5.38 -7.74 16.70
N ALA A 178 4.61 -6.65 16.85
CA ALA A 178 4.37 -6.00 18.15
C ALA A 178 3.39 -6.78 19.03
N ALA A 179 2.40 -7.44 18.40
CA ALA A 179 1.32 -8.15 19.06
C ALA A 179 1.27 -9.62 18.59
N SER A 180 0.20 -10.01 17.88
CA SER A 180 0.05 -11.33 17.27
C SER A 180 -0.90 -11.31 16.08
N ARG A 181 -1.04 -12.43 15.38
CA ARG A 181 -2.01 -12.59 14.28
C ARG A 181 -3.45 -12.60 14.78
N GLU A 182 -3.68 -13.18 15.95
CA GLU A 182 -5.00 -13.19 16.60
C GLU A 182 -5.42 -11.77 17.00
N GLU A 183 -4.48 -10.97 17.48
CA GLU A 183 -4.72 -9.55 17.75
C GLU A 183 -4.96 -8.76 16.46
N LEU A 184 -4.24 -9.06 15.37
CA LEU A 184 -4.52 -8.42 14.08
C LEU A 184 -5.95 -8.70 13.63
N ALA A 185 -6.43 -9.94 13.75
CA ALA A 185 -7.81 -10.28 13.39
C ALA A 185 -8.85 -9.53 14.25
N ARG A 186 -8.59 -9.37 15.57
CA ARG A 186 -9.44 -8.57 16.47
C ARG A 186 -9.42 -7.09 16.09
N TYR A 187 -8.25 -6.56 15.82
CA TYR A 187 -8.04 -5.18 15.37
C TYR A 187 -8.86 -4.90 14.11
N GLU A 188 -8.71 -5.73 13.08
CA GLU A 188 -9.42 -5.57 11.80
C GLU A 188 -10.94 -5.69 11.95
N ALA A 189 -11.43 -6.62 12.79
CA ALA A 189 -12.86 -6.79 13.03
C ALA A 189 -13.53 -5.58 13.71
N GLU A 190 -12.78 -4.82 14.53
CA GLU A 190 -13.28 -3.67 15.27
C GLU A 190 -12.97 -2.32 14.59
N PHE A 191 -11.97 -2.27 13.71
CA PHE A 191 -11.44 -1.03 13.14
C PHE A 191 -12.52 -0.21 12.42
N ASP A 192 -13.34 -0.85 11.60
CA ASP A 192 -14.38 -0.16 10.83
C ASP A 192 -15.41 0.51 11.74
N GLN A 193 -15.85 -0.18 12.80
CA GLN A 193 -16.88 0.35 13.71
C GLN A 193 -16.32 1.41 14.65
N ARG A 194 -15.09 1.23 15.14
CA ARG A 194 -14.49 2.15 16.12
C ARG A 194 -13.85 3.36 15.47
N ILE A 195 -13.26 3.21 14.30
CA ILE A 195 -12.40 4.22 13.66
C ILE A 195 -13.00 4.70 12.34
N ALA A 196 -13.06 3.84 11.32
CA ALA A 196 -13.41 4.27 9.97
C ALA A 196 -14.83 4.89 9.91
N GLY A 197 -15.82 4.27 10.55
CA GLY A 197 -17.20 4.75 10.59
C GLY A 197 -17.44 5.96 11.50
N ARG A 198 -16.45 6.38 12.31
CA ARG A 198 -16.63 7.45 13.33
C ARG A 198 -15.83 8.72 13.07
N PHE A 199 -14.80 8.65 12.22
CA PHE A 199 -13.88 9.76 11.99
C PHE A 199 -13.75 10.12 10.50
N PRO A 200 -13.35 11.36 10.17
CA PRO A 200 -13.04 11.76 8.79
C PRO A 200 -11.69 11.17 8.34
N VAL A 201 -11.56 9.85 8.37
CA VAL A 201 -10.31 9.12 8.12
C VAL A 201 -10.41 8.26 6.88
N ILE A 202 -9.30 8.17 6.16
CA ILE A 202 -9.06 7.23 5.08
C ILE A 202 -7.83 6.42 5.49
N THR A 203 -7.96 5.11 5.55
CA THR A 203 -6.91 4.22 6.05
C THR A 203 -6.46 3.25 4.96
N MET A 204 -5.16 3.00 4.86
CA MET A 204 -4.59 1.90 4.08
C MET A 204 -3.78 0.99 5.00
N CYS A 205 -4.24 -0.25 5.16
CA CYS A 205 -3.50 -1.32 5.83
C CYS A 205 -2.69 -2.09 4.79
N GLN A 206 -1.37 -2.07 4.95
CA GLN A 206 -0.43 -2.72 4.04
C GLN A 206 -0.11 -4.14 4.50
N TYR A 207 -0.16 -5.09 3.59
CA TYR A 207 0.06 -6.51 3.83
C TYR A 207 1.13 -7.06 2.90
N ASP A 208 2.22 -7.56 3.49
CA ASP A 208 3.24 -8.29 2.76
C ASP A 208 2.74 -9.71 2.41
N VAL A 209 2.43 -9.95 1.14
CA VAL A 209 1.93 -11.25 0.68
C VAL A 209 2.97 -12.37 0.81
N ARG A 210 4.24 -12.04 1.11
CA ARG A 210 5.29 -13.01 1.42
C ARG A 210 5.26 -13.46 2.88
N LEU A 211 4.67 -12.66 3.78
CA LEU A 211 4.59 -12.94 5.22
C LEU A 211 3.24 -13.54 5.66
N PHE A 212 2.18 -13.29 4.89
CA PHE A 212 0.84 -13.76 5.16
C PHE A 212 0.48 -14.95 4.27
N SER A 213 -0.20 -15.95 4.85
CA SER A 213 -0.75 -17.05 4.05
C SER A 213 -1.87 -16.53 3.15
N GLY A 214 -2.14 -17.24 2.05
CA GLY A 214 -3.23 -16.86 1.13
C GLY A 214 -4.60 -16.75 1.80
N LEU A 215 -4.85 -17.53 2.86
CA LEU A 215 -6.09 -17.41 3.65
C LEU A 215 -6.15 -16.10 4.43
N VAL A 216 -5.04 -15.67 5.04
CA VAL A 216 -5.00 -14.39 5.75
C VAL A 216 -5.13 -13.21 4.80
N VAL A 217 -4.51 -13.29 3.61
CA VAL A 217 -4.69 -12.28 2.55
C VAL A 217 -6.15 -12.23 2.08
N LEU A 218 -6.80 -13.38 1.91
CA LEU A 218 -8.21 -13.44 1.55
C LEU A 218 -9.11 -12.85 2.64
N ASP A 219 -8.84 -13.16 3.90
CA ASP A 219 -9.60 -12.59 5.02
C ASP A 219 -9.39 -11.07 5.12
N ALA A 220 -8.16 -10.59 4.90
CA ALA A 220 -7.90 -9.15 4.78
C ALA A 220 -8.73 -8.53 3.65
N LEU A 221 -8.74 -9.12 2.45
CA LEU A 221 -9.58 -8.62 1.35
C LEU A 221 -11.08 -8.63 1.65
N ARG A 222 -11.57 -9.54 2.50
CA ARG A 222 -12.98 -9.58 2.92
C ARG A 222 -13.32 -8.53 3.97
N SER A 223 -12.40 -8.25 4.88
CA SER A 223 -12.57 -7.22 5.91
C SER A 223 -12.48 -5.80 5.34
N HIS A 224 -11.94 -5.63 4.13
CA HIS A 224 -11.80 -4.33 3.49
C HIS A 224 -12.74 -4.22 2.28
N PRO A 225 -13.84 -3.45 2.34
CA PRO A 225 -14.80 -3.34 1.24
C PRO A 225 -14.19 -2.70 -0.03
N HIS A 226 -13.00 -2.10 0.08
CA HIS A 226 -12.24 -1.52 -1.01
C HIS A 226 -10.80 -2.03 -0.94
N SER A 227 -10.24 -2.56 -2.04
CA SER A 227 -8.81 -2.81 -2.13
C SER A 227 -8.10 -1.63 -2.78
N PHE A 228 -6.82 -1.41 -2.45
CA PHE A 228 -6.08 -0.34 -3.10
C PHE A 228 -5.84 -0.71 -4.58
N GLY A 229 -6.36 0.12 -5.49
CA GLY A 229 -6.25 -0.09 -6.93
C GLY A 229 -7.43 -0.82 -7.60
N GLN A 230 -8.23 -1.66 -6.91
CA GLN A 230 -9.48 -2.24 -7.47
C GLN A 230 -10.55 -2.40 -6.38
N SER A 231 -11.78 -2.76 -6.73
CA SER A 231 -12.74 -3.28 -5.73
C SER A 231 -12.36 -4.72 -5.37
N ALA A 232 -12.44 -5.10 -4.10
CA ALA A 232 -12.23 -6.49 -3.66
C ALA A 232 -13.15 -7.48 -4.40
N GLU A 233 -14.35 -7.03 -4.81
CA GLU A 233 -15.32 -7.81 -5.59
C GLU A 233 -14.78 -8.22 -6.97
N ARG A 234 -13.83 -7.46 -7.55
CA ARG A 234 -13.20 -7.80 -8.84
C ARG A 234 -12.07 -8.80 -8.73
N ILE A 235 -11.48 -8.94 -7.54
CA ILE A 235 -10.38 -9.88 -7.26
C ILE A 235 -10.94 -11.27 -6.90
N LEU A 236 -12.14 -11.31 -6.32
CA LEU A 236 -12.78 -12.52 -5.81
C LEU A 236 -13.83 -13.14 -6.75
N ALA A 237 -14.04 -12.57 -7.93
CA ALA A 237 -14.95 -13.06 -8.97
C ALA A 237 -14.19 -13.86 -10.04
#